data_AF-A0AAW1RW98-F1
#
_entry.id   AF-A0AAW1RW98-F1
#
_cell.length_a   1.000
_cell.length_b   1.000
_cell.length_c   1.000
_cell.angle_alpha   90.00
_cell.angle_beta   90.00
_cell.angle_gamma   90.00
#
_symmetry.space_group_name_H-M   'P 1'
#
loop_
_entity.id
_entity.type
_entity.pdbx_description
1 polymer ?
#
loop_
_entity_poly.entity_id
_entity_poly.type
_entity_poly.pdbx_seq_one_letter_code
_entity_poly.pdbx_strand_id
1 'polypeptide(L)'
;MTASLQKGRPLKQLTRGLCPSQLALSTSRHARGQRRLALRVQAGEKEKVLAILYEAKDGAKNPQLLSCVENELGLREFLEEKGVEYVVTADKDGENSEMEKHLEDATIFISTPFHPGYLTKERLDKAPKLKLAITAGIGSDHVHLDSAAANGLTVAEATGSNNVSTAEQAVMQILVLVRNFVPAHEQIAEGGWDIGAVCKNAYDLEGKTVGIVGAGRIGRLVMERLKAFNIEKMVYF
;
A
#
# COMPACT_ATOMS: atom_id res chain seq x y z
N MET A 1 2.73 -6.52 -46.39
CA MET A 1 2.59 -7.91 -45.91
C MET A 1 1.80 -7.88 -44.62
N THR A 2 0.52 -8.22 -44.71
CA THR A 2 -0.46 -8.30 -43.62
C THR A 2 -0.38 -9.69 -42.99
N ALA A 3 -0.26 -9.78 -41.67
CA ALA A 3 -0.33 -11.04 -40.94
C ALA A 3 -1.36 -10.95 -39.80
N SER A 4 -2.61 -11.21 -40.21
CA SER A 4 -3.70 -11.91 -39.54
C SER A 4 -3.57 -12.31 -38.05
N LEU A 5 -4.55 -11.83 -37.26
CA LEU A 5 -5.01 -12.37 -35.98
C LEU A 5 -5.60 -13.78 -36.16
N GLN A 6 -5.20 -14.75 -35.33
CA GLN A 6 -5.94 -16.01 -35.14
C GLN A 6 -6.60 -16.09 -33.75
N LYS A 7 -7.93 -16.24 -33.76
CA LYS A 7 -8.78 -16.52 -32.61
C LYS A 7 -8.74 -18.03 -32.25
N GLY A 8 -8.59 -18.31 -30.95
CA GLY A 8 -9.29 -19.34 -30.14
C GLY A 8 -9.28 -20.83 -30.55
N ARG A 9 -8.95 -21.70 -29.58
CA ARG A 9 -9.59 -23.03 -29.42
C ARG A 9 -9.93 -23.31 -27.94
N PRO A 10 -11.10 -23.91 -27.65
CA PRO A 10 -11.57 -24.17 -26.29
C PRO A 10 -10.98 -25.46 -25.68
N LEU A 11 -10.72 -25.41 -24.36
CA LEU A 11 -10.36 -26.56 -23.51
C LEU A 11 -11.57 -27.51 -23.33
N LYS A 12 -11.83 -28.36 -24.33
CA LYS A 12 -12.65 -29.56 -24.17
C LYS A 12 -12.05 -30.68 -25.02
N GLN A 13 -11.07 -31.40 -24.48
CA GLN A 13 -10.73 -32.79 -24.84
C GLN A 13 -9.48 -33.22 -24.04
N LEU A 14 -9.67 -33.60 -22.78
CA LEU A 14 -8.68 -34.36 -22.00
C LEU A 14 -9.40 -35.17 -20.91
N THR A 15 -10.41 -35.94 -21.31
CA THR A 15 -11.04 -36.96 -20.45
C THR A 15 -11.48 -38.15 -21.29
N ARG A 16 -10.53 -38.99 -21.69
CA ARG A 16 -10.81 -40.36 -22.12
C ARG A 16 -9.79 -41.29 -21.48
N GLY A 17 -10.25 -42.11 -20.54
CA GLY A 17 -9.52 -43.27 -20.05
C GLY A 17 -9.19 -43.25 -18.56
N LEU A 18 -10.19 -43.28 -17.68
CA LEU A 18 -10.01 -43.78 -16.30
C LEU A 18 -11.23 -44.60 -15.86
N CYS A 19 -10.93 -45.74 -15.22
CA CYS A 19 -11.85 -46.81 -14.82
C CYS A 19 -12.75 -46.39 -13.63
N PRO A 20 -14.04 -46.82 -13.55
CA PRO A 20 -14.98 -46.33 -12.53
C PRO A 20 -14.69 -46.73 -11.07
N SER A 21 -13.70 -47.59 -10.80
CA SER A 21 -13.37 -48.07 -9.45
C SER A 21 -12.19 -47.35 -8.78
N GLN A 22 -11.58 -46.36 -9.43
CA GLN A 22 -10.49 -45.54 -8.86
C GLN A 22 -10.92 -44.13 -8.46
N LEU A 23 -12.21 -43.78 -8.59
CA LEU A 23 -12.75 -42.47 -8.18
C LEU A 23 -13.10 -42.36 -6.68
N ALA A 24 -12.87 -43.41 -5.90
CA ALA A 24 -13.29 -43.49 -4.50
C ALA A 24 -12.11 -43.83 -3.58
N LEU A 25 -11.01 -43.06 -3.64
CA LEU A 25 -9.91 -43.05 -2.65
C LEU A 25 -8.93 -41.91 -2.98
N SER A 26 -9.37 -40.66 -2.78
CA SER A 26 -8.52 -39.46 -2.78
C SER A 26 -9.13 -38.30 -1.97
N THR A 27 -10.38 -38.44 -1.53
CA THR A 27 -11.08 -37.50 -0.65
C THR A 27 -10.69 -37.69 0.82
N SER A 28 -9.40 -37.59 1.16
CA SER A 28 -9.03 -37.30 2.55
C SER A 28 -7.63 -36.68 2.58
N ARG A 29 -7.48 -35.64 3.40
CA ARG A 29 -6.28 -34.78 3.56
C ARG A 29 -6.18 -33.65 2.53
N HIS A 30 -6.95 -32.60 2.76
CA HIS A 30 -6.48 -31.20 2.92
C HIS A 30 -7.69 -30.25 3.08
N ALA A 31 -8.64 -30.59 3.96
CA ALA A 31 -9.60 -29.63 4.48
C ALA A 31 -8.98 -28.94 5.70
N ARG A 32 -7.94 -28.12 5.48
CA ARG A 32 -7.41 -27.24 6.52
C ARG A 32 -8.27 -25.97 6.48
N GLY A 33 -9.09 -25.82 7.51
CA GLY A 33 -10.22 -24.89 7.57
C GLY A 33 -9.85 -23.46 7.20
N GLN A 34 -10.43 -22.98 6.10
CA GLN A 34 -10.74 -21.56 5.97
C GLN A 34 -11.89 -21.28 6.95
N ARG A 35 -11.54 -20.87 8.17
CA ARG A 35 -12.50 -20.11 8.98
C ARG A 35 -12.76 -18.82 8.20
N ARG A 36 -13.87 -18.76 7.46
CA ARG A 36 -14.44 -17.47 7.06
C ARG A 36 -14.61 -16.69 8.35
N LEU A 37 -13.82 -15.63 8.54
CA LEU A 37 -14.11 -14.61 9.53
C LEU A 37 -15.38 -13.90 9.03
N ALA A 38 -16.53 -14.52 9.27
CA ALA A 38 -17.79 -13.83 9.09
C ALA A 38 -17.79 -12.75 10.18
N LEU A 39 -17.65 -11.49 9.77
CA LEU A 39 -18.01 -10.37 10.63
C LEU A 39 -19.42 -10.69 11.14
N ARG A 40 -19.56 -10.97 12.43
CA ARG A 40 -20.88 -11.11 13.05
C ARG A 40 -21.47 -9.71 13.08
N VAL A 41 -22.15 -9.34 12.00
CA VAL A 41 -23.02 -8.17 11.98
C VAL A 41 -24.17 -8.50 12.92
N GLN A 42 -24.23 -7.85 14.08
CA GLN A 42 -25.44 -7.86 14.89
C GLN A 42 -26.50 -7.11 14.09
N ALA A 43 -27.64 -7.75 13.86
CA ALA A 43 -28.74 -7.15 13.13
C ALA A 43 -29.18 -5.84 13.83
N GLY A 44 -28.97 -4.69 13.18
CA GLY A 44 -29.41 -3.37 13.66
C GLY A 44 -28.32 -2.32 13.87
N GLU A 45 -27.02 -2.66 13.90
CA GLU A 45 -25.96 -1.65 13.94
C GLU A 45 -25.69 -1.07 12.54
N LYS A 46 -25.86 0.24 12.37
CA LYS A 46 -25.49 0.94 11.13
C LYS A 46 -23.97 0.97 11.02
N GLU A 47 -23.40 0.31 10.01
CA GLU A 47 -21.96 0.34 9.77
C GLU A 47 -21.54 1.72 9.24
N LYS A 48 -20.41 2.19 9.76
CA LYS A 48 -19.80 3.47 9.37
C LYS A 48 -18.32 3.28 9.10
N VAL A 49 -17.91 3.68 7.90
CA VAL A 49 -16.53 3.73 7.46
C VAL A 49 -16.07 5.19 7.52
N LEU A 50 -15.03 5.46 8.29
CA LEU A 50 -14.33 6.74 8.30
C LEU A 50 -12.99 6.56 7.58
N ALA A 51 -12.78 7.29 6.47
CA ALA A 51 -11.53 7.31 5.74
C ALA A 51 -10.81 8.66 5.87
N ILE A 52 -9.54 8.61 6.25
CA ILE A 52 -8.63 9.75 6.32
C ILE A 52 -7.68 9.70 5.12
N LEU A 53 -7.90 10.58 4.16
CA LEU A 53 -7.15 10.68 2.89
C LEU A 53 -6.62 12.11 2.70
N TYR A 54 -5.69 12.35 1.77
CA TYR A 54 -5.25 13.70 1.44
C TYR A 54 -6.15 14.35 0.38
N GLU A 55 -6.16 15.68 0.31
CA GLU A 55 -6.78 16.42 -0.79
C GLU A 55 -5.87 16.42 -2.01
N ALA A 56 -6.36 15.96 -3.16
CA ALA A 56 -5.57 15.97 -4.39
C ALA A 56 -5.57 17.33 -5.10
N LYS A 57 -6.51 18.22 -4.77
CA LYS A 57 -6.67 19.54 -5.42
C LYS A 57 -6.79 19.36 -6.93
N ASP A 58 -5.98 20.05 -7.73
CA ASP A 58 -5.96 19.88 -9.19
C ASP A 58 -5.66 18.44 -9.64
N GLY A 59 -4.96 17.66 -8.80
CA GLY A 59 -4.68 16.24 -9.06
C GLY A 59 -5.93 15.37 -9.12
N ALA A 60 -7.05 15.80 -8.51
CA ALA A 60 -8.32 15.06 -8.52
C ALA A 60 -8.89 14.88 -9.92
N LYS A 61 -8.49 15.74 -10.88
CA LYS A 61 -8.86 15.60 -12.31
C LYS A 61 -8.41 14.28 -12.91
N ASN A 62 -7.43 13.60 -12.30
CA ASN A 62 -7.04 12.26 -12.66
C ASN A 62 -7.90 11.23 -11.88
N PRO A 63 -8.85 10.53 -12.52
CA PRO A 63 -9.71 9.56 -11.83
C PRO A 63 -8.93 8.32 -11.34
N GLN A 64 -7.69 8.13 -11.79
CA GLN A 64 -6.83 7.03 -11.31
C GLN A 64 -6.11 7.37 -10.01
N LEU A 65 -6.17 8.62 -9.52
CA LEU A 65 -5.59 9.01 -8.23
C LEU A 65 -6.56 8.64 -7.10
N LEU A 66 -6.69 7.34 -6.82
CA LEU A 66 -7.73 6.82 -5.94
C LEU A 66 -7.57 7.24 -4.47
N SER A 67 -6.34 7.46 -3.99
CA SER A 67 -6.04 7.67 -2.57
C SER A 67 -6.29 9.08 -2.03
N CYS A 68 -7.19 9.84 -2.66
CA CYS A 68 -7.53 11.20 -2.24
C CYS A 68 -9.00 11.34 -1.84
N VAL A 69 -9.33 12.42 -1.12
CA VAL A 69 -10.69 12.71 -0.66
C VAL A 69 -11.68 12.77 -1.83
N GLU A 70 -11.27 13.26 -2.99
CA GLU A 70 -12.15 13.46 -4.15
C GLU A 70 -12.50 12.15 -4.87
N ASN A 71 -11.62 11.15 -4.83
CA ASN A 71 -11.80 9.86 -5.52
C ASN A 71 -12.09 8.69 -4.57
N GLU A 72 -11.92 8.90 -3.26
CA GLU A 72 -12.46 8.07 -2.18
C GLU A 72 -12.12 6.58 -2.24
N LEU A 73 -10.93 6.25 -2.75
CA LEU A 73 -10.46 4.89 -3.06
C LEU A 73 -11.34 4.13 -4.05
N GLY A 74 -12.28 4.80 -4.72
CA GLY A 74 -13.31 4.19 -5.56
C GLY A 74 -14.32 3.35 -4.77
N LEU A 75 -14.50 3.61 -3.47
CA LEU A 75 -15.29 2.76 -2.58
C LEU A 75 -16.74 3.22 -2.38
N ARG A 76 -17.09 4.46 -2.72
CA ARG A 76 -18.39 5.06 -2.36
C ARG A 76 -19.58 4.25 -2.86
N GLU A 77 -19.65 3.98 -4.17
CA GLU A 77 -20.75 3.21 -4.77
C GLU A 77 -20.89 1.83 -4.10
N PHE A 78 -19.77 1.11 -3.93
CA PHE A 78 -19.75 -0.20 -3.30
C PHE A 78 -20.25 -0.21 -1.84
N LEU A 79 -19.92 0.84 -1.06
CA LEU A 79 -20.34 0.95 0.34
C LEU A 79 -21.79 1.40 0.47
N GLU A 80 -22.22 2.36 -0.35
CA GLU A 80 -23.60 2.87 -0.35
C GLU A 80 -24.60 1.79 -0.80
N GLU A 81 -24.27 0.97 -1.79
CA GLU A 81 -25.08 -0.20 -2.20
C GLU A 81 -25.31 -1.19 -1.05
N LYS A 82 -24.43 -1.21 -0.05
CA LYS A 82 -24.54 -2.07 1.14
C LYS A 82 -25.21 -1.37 2.32
N GLY A 83 -25.64 -0.12 2.15
CA GLY A 83 -26.21 0.70 3.22
C GLY A 83 -25.19 1.12 4.28
N VAL A 84 -23.90 1.10 3.96
CA VAL A 84 -22.81 1.52 4.85
C VAL A 84 -22.61 3.03 4.70
N GLU A 85 -22.56 3.75 5.81
CA GLU A 85 -22.22 5.17 5.78
C GLU A 85 -20.73 5.35 5.52
N TYR A 86 -20.37 6.15 4.52
CA TYR A 86 -18.98 6.41 4.16
C TYR A 86 -18.63 7.89 4.28
N VAL A 87 -17.83 8.20 5.30
CA VAL A 87 -17.29 9.54 5.57
C VAL A 87 -15.83 9.57 5.16
N VAL A 88 -15.46 10.55 4.34
CA VAL A 88 -14.09 10.76 3.86
C VAL A 88 -13.67 12.18 4.21
N THR A 89 -12.49 12.35 4.81
CA THR A 89 -11.98 13.67 5.17
C THR A 89 -10.45 13.73 5.14
N ALA A 90 -9.91 14.92 4.87
CA ALA A 90 -8.51 15.23 5.11
C ALA A 90 -8.29 15.94 6.46
N ASP A 91 -9.36 16.41 7.10
CA ASP A 91 -9.29 17.10 8.38
C ASP A 91 -9.17 16.10 9.53
N LYS A 92 -7.94 15.95 10.02
CA LYS A 92 -7.53 14.90 10.97
C LYS A 92 -6.81 15.40 12.23
N ASP A 93 -6.52 16.69 12.28
CA ASP A 93 -5.68 17.31 13.30
C ASP A 93 -6.47 18.38 14.06
N GLY A 94 -6.32 18.42 15.38
CA GLY A 94 -7.05 19.34 16.26
C GLY A 94 -8.33 18.73 16.84
N GLU A 95 -8.74 19.28 17.98
CA GLU A 95 -9.84 18.75 18.83
C GLU A 95 -11.20 18.78 18.14
N ASN A 96 -11.40 19.68 17.17
CA ASN A 96 -12.66 19.86 16.44
C ASN A 96 -12.59 19.35 15.00
N SER A 97 -11.60 18.53 14.66
CA SER A 97 -11.45 18.00 13.31
C SER A 97 -12.62 17.07 12.93
N GLU A 98 -12.91 16.97 11.63
CA GLU A 98 -13.90 16.01 11.12
C GLU A 98 -13.58 14.57 11.51
N MET A 99 -12.30 14.20 11.61
CA MET A 99 -11.91 12.90 12.16
C MET A 99 -12.44 12.69 13.58
N GLU A 100 -12.22 13.64 14.51
CA GLU A 100 -12.68 13.50 15.90
C GLU A 100 -14.21 13.40 15.99
N LYS A 101 -14.94 14.16 15.17
CA LYS A 101 -16.42 14.14 15.13
C LYS A 101 -17.01 12.80 14.71
N HIS A 102 -16.26 12.01 13.95
CA HIS A 102 -16.75 10.77 13.35
C HIS A 102 -16.07 9.51 13.87
N LEU A 103 -15.00 9.64 14.63
CA LEU A 103 -14.25 8.49 15.15
C LEU A 103 -15.03 7.71 16.21
N GLU A 104 -15.79 8.40 17.07
CA GLU A 104 -16.51 7.80 18.20
C GLU A 104 -17.50 6.70 17.77
N ASP A 105 -18.17 6.90 16.63
CA ASP A 105 -19.18 5.99 16.09
C ASP A 105 -18.72 5.19 14.86
N ALA A 106 -17.48 5.37 14.40
CA ALA A 106 -16.91 4.60 13.29
C ALA A 106 -16.75 3.11 13.67
N THR A 107 -17.15 2.22 12.76
CA THR A 107 -16.92 0.78 12.89
C THR A 107 -15.67 0.32 12.15
N ILE A 108 -15.33 1.02 11.07
CA ILE A 108 -14.14 0.78 10.24
C ILE A 108 -13.42 2.12 10.07
N PHE A 109 -12.12 2.10 10.30
CA PHE A 109 -11.24 3.24 10.05
C PHE A 109 -10.31 2.91 8.89
N ILE A 110 -10.18 3.80 7.91
CA ILE A 110 -9.23 3.68 6.81
C ILE A 110 -8.30 4.89 6.87
N SER A 111 -7.00 4.69 6.79
CA SER A 111 -6.06 5.81 6.61
C SER A 111 -4.89 5.42 5.71
N THR A 112 -4.15 6.41 5.26
CA THR A 112 -3.00 6.26 4.38
C THR A 112 -1.74 6.79 5.08
N PRO A 113 -0.57 6.13 4.96
CA PRO A 113 0.69 6.63 5.51
C PRO A 113 1.11 7.99 4.91
N PHE A 114 0.57 8.37 3.75
CA PHE A 114 0.86 9.64 3.10
C PHE A 114 0.15 10.83 3.76
N HIS A 115 -0.95 10.57 4.48
CA HIS A 115 -1.68 11.54 5.28
C HIS A 115 -2.29 10.84 6.51
N PRO A 116 -1.45 10.47 7.49
CA PRO A 116 -1.83 9.50 8.51
C PRO A 116 -2.78 10.12 9.54
N GLY A 117 -3.98 9.55 9.64
CA GLY A 117 -4.89 9.75 10.76
C GLY A 117 -4.41 8.93 11.94
N TYR A 118 -3.67 9.56 12.86
CA TYR A 118 -3.08 8.86 14.00
C TYR A 118 -4.15 8.29 14.93
N LEU A 119 -4.21 6.96 15.06
CA LEU A 119 -5.04 6.29 16.07
C LEU A 119 -4.22 6.13 17.35
N THR A 120 -4.10 7.22 18.11
CA THR A 120 -3.43 7.20 19.42
C THR A 120 -4.22 6.38 20.42
N LYS A 121 -3.61 6.09 21.57
CA LYS A 121 -4.29 5.40 22.67
C LYS A 121 -5.57 6.15 23.09
N GLU A 122 -5.51 7.48 23.24
CA GLU A 122 -6.64 8.32 23.66
C GLU A 122 -7.78 8.29 22.63
N ARG A 123 -7.45 8.27 21.34
CA ARG A 123 -8.41 8.15 20.25
C ARG A 123 -9.06 6.77 20.21
N LEU A 124 -8.29 5.72 20.44
CA LEU A 124 -8.81 4.35 20.54
C LEU A 124 -9.71 4.18 21.77
N ASP A 125 -9.38 4.81 22.90
CA ASP A 125 -10.22 4.82 24.12
C ASP A 125 -11.58 5.50 23.87
N LYS A 126 -11.64 6.46 22.93
CA LYS A 126 -12.87 7.16 22.49
C LYS A 126 -13.62 6.48 21.33
N ALA A 127 -13.10 5.38 20.77
CA ALA A 127 -13.66 4.73 19.58
C ALA A 127 -14.21 3.33 19.91
N PRO A 128 -15.21 3.18 20.81
CA PRO A 128 -15.64 1.89 21.34
C PRO A 128 -16.28 0.97 20.29
N LYS A 129 -16.73 1.52 19.15
CA LYS A 129 -17.34 0.77 18.05
C LYS A 129 -16.33 0.28 17.01
N LEU A 130 -15.08 0.74 17.08
CA LEU A 130 -14.08 0.48 16.06
C LEU A 130 -13.66 -1.00 16.10
N LYS A 131 -13.91 -1.72 15.00
CA LYS A 131 -13.65 -3.16 14.88
C LYS A 131 -12.48 -3.48 13.93
N LEU A 132 -12.21 -2.57 12.99
CA LEU A 132 -11.19 -2.74 11.96
C LEU A 132 -10.52 -1.40 11.61
N ALA A 133 -9.19 -1.37 11.63
CA ALA A 133 -8.38 -0.29 11.08
C ALA A 133 -7.61 -0.81 9.86
N ILE A 134 -7.75 -0.13 8.73
CA ILE A 134 -7.13 -0.49 7.44
C ILE A 134 -6.16 0.62 7.03
N THR A 135 -4.90 0.26 6.81
CA THR A 135 -3.95 1.11 6.12
C THR A 135 -4.09 0.91 4.60
N ALA A 136 -4.56 1.93 3.90
CA ALA A 136 -4.53 2.03 2.44
C ALA A 136 -3.09 2.28 1.96
N GLY A 137 -2.27 1.24 2.05
CA GLY A 137 -0.83 1.28 1.83
C GLY A 137 -0.12 0.20 2.66
N ILE A 138 1.11 0.50 3.07
CA ILE A 138 1.94 -0.36 3.94
C ILE A 138 2.56 0.54 5.02
N GLY A 139 2.56 0.08 6.26
CA GLY A 139 3.04 0.83 7.43
C GLY A 139 1.88 1.30 8.31
N SER A 140 1.58 0.53 9.36
CA SER A 140 0.53 0.84 10.33
C SER A 140 1.07 1.46 11.63
N ASP A 141 2.26 2.04 11.60
CA ASP A 141 2.92 2.69 12.75
C ASP A 141 2.19 3.93 13.29
N HIS A 142 1.28 4.50 12.50
CA HIS A 142 0.35 5.57 12.92
C HIS A 142 -0.82 5.06 13.79
N VAL A 143 -0.90 3.75 14.04
CA VAL A 143 -1.86 3.14 14.97
C VAL A 143 -1.11 2.71 16.23
N HIS A 144 -1.65 3.04 17.41
CA HIS A 144 -1.11 2.54 18.68
C HIS A 144 -1.43 1.05 18.83
N LEU A 145 -0.56 0.20 18.27
CA LEU A 145 -0.81 -1.23 18.08
C LEU A 145 -1.08 -1.99 19.39
N ASP A 146 -0.41 -1.63 20.48
CA ASP A 146 -0.64 -2.27 21.78
C ASP A 146 -2.05 -2.01 22.31
N SER A 147 -2.56 -0.80 22.14
CA SER A 147 -3.94 -0.45 22.53
C SER A 147 -4.95 -1.10 21.59
N ALA A 148 -4.65 -1.14 20.29
CA ALA A 148 -5.48 -1.83 19.33
C ALA A 148 -5.62 -3.32 19.68
N ALA A 149 -4.51 -3.99 20.00
CA ALA A 149 -4.51 -5.38 20.43
C ALA A 149 -5.29 -5.59 21.74
N ALA A 150 -5.09 -4.72 22.74
CA ALA A 150 -5.81 -4.77 24.01
C ALA A 150 -7.33 -4.61 23.85
N ASN A 151 -7.76 -3.79 22.88
CA ASN A 151 -9.17 -3.53 22.58
C ASN A 151 -9.77 -4.53 21.57
N GLY A 152 -9.01 -5.54 21.14
CA GLY A 152 -9.47 -6.53 20.15
C GLY A 152 -9.68 -5.97 18.74
N LEU A 153 -9.10 -4.81 18.44
CA LEU A 153 -9.15 -4.16 17.14
C LEU A 153 -8.27 -4.91 16.14
N THR A 154 -8.83 -5.28 14.99
CA THR A 154 -8.02 -5.80 13.88
C THR A 154 -7.35 -4.64 13.17
N VAL A 155 -6.02 -4.69 13.02
CA VAL A 155 -5.25 -3.76 12.19
C VAL A 155 -4.76 -4.52 10.96
N ALA A 156 -5.06 -4.00 9.78
CA ALA A 156 -4.70 -4.61 8.51
C ALA A 156 -4.10 -3.56 7.57
N GLU A 157 -3.27 -4.02 6.64
CA GLU A 157 -2.67 -3.19 5.60
C GLU A 157 -2.64 -3.97 4.27
N ALA A 158 -2.46 -3.26 3.16
CA ALA A 158 -2.35 -3.86 1.84
C ALA A 158 -0.91 -4.34 1.58
N THR A 159 -0.42 -5.28 2.40
CA THR A 159 0.97 -5.80 2.31
C THR A 159 1.27 -6.29 0.89
N GLY A 160 2.31 -5.72 0.28
CA GLY A 160 2.68 -6.03 -1.11
C GLY A 160 2.37 -4.93 -2.12
N SER A 161 1.39 -4.06 -1.83
CA SER A 161 0.80 -3.13 -2.81
C SER A 161 1.78 -2.14 -3.44
N ASN A 162 2.76 -1.63 -2.68
CA ASN A 162 3.69 -0.59 -3.13
C ASN A 162 5.18 -0.98 -3.03
N ASN A 163 5.51 -2.25 -2.74
CA ASN A 163 6.90 -2.67 -2.50
C ASN A 163 7.84 -2.34 -3.67
N VAL A 164 7.36 -2.57 -4.90
CA VAL A 164 8.10 -2.30 -6.14
C VAL A 164 8.34 -0.81 -6.29
N SER A 165 7.29 0.00 -6.12
CA SER A 165 7.36 1.47 -6.21
C SER A 165 8.36 2.03 -5.21
N THR A 166 8.34 1.58 -3.95
CA THR A 166 9.30 2.02 -2.93
C THR A 166 10.73 1.56 -3.24
N ALA A 167 10.91 0.34 -3.75
CA ALA A 167 12.24 -0.14 -4.14
C ALA A 167 12.82 0.65 -5.32
N GLU A 168 11.99 1.01 -6.30
CA GLU A 168 12.40 1.86 -7.43
C GLU A 168 12.77 3.27 -6.96
N GLN A 169 11.94 3.86 -6.08
CA GLN A 169 12.21 5.16 -5.48
C GLN A 169 13.55 5.18 -4.72
N ALA A 170 13.84 4.13 -3.94
CA ALA A 170 15.10 4.03 -3.19
C ALA A 170 16.32 3.99 -4.12
N VAL A 171 16.28 3.17 -5.19
CA VAL A 171 17.38 3.12 -6.17
C VAL A 171 17.54 4.44 -6.91
N MET A 172 16.43 5.09 -7.29
CA MET A 172 16.46 6.42 -7.88
C MET A 172 17.14 7.44 -6.95
N GLN A 173 16.76 7.48 -5.68
CA GLN A 173 17.34 8.40 -4.69
C GLN A 173 18.84 8.15 -4.47
N ILE A 174 19.28 6.89 -4.45
CA ILE A 174 20.71 6.55 -4.41
C ILE A 174 21.44 7.19 -5.59
N LEU A 175 20.92 7.04 -6.82
CA LEU A 175 21.54 7.60 -8.02
C LEU A 175 21.52 9.13 -8.02
N VAL A 176 20.40 9.75 -7.64
CA VAL A 176 20.25 11.21 -7.55
C VAL A 176 21.32 11.80 -6.63
N LEU A 177 21.57 11.17 -5.48
CA LEU A 177 22.56 11.62 -4.52
C LEU A 177 24.00 11.34 -4.99
N VAL A 178 24.29 10.10 -5.39
CA VAL A 178 25.65 9.69 -5.80
C VAL A 178 26.13 10.45 -7.04
N ARG A 179 25.23 10.76 -7.97
CA ARG A 179 25.54 11.52 -9.19
C ARG A 179 25.43 13.03 -9.03
N ASN A 180 25.10 13.52 -7.83
CA ASN A 180 24.93 14.94 -7.52
C ASN A 180 23.94 15.64 -8.48
N PHE A 181 22.81 14.99 -8.75
CA PHE A 181 21.88 15.43 -9.80
C PHE A 181 21.13 16.72 -9.45
N VAL A 182 20.69 16.90 -8.19
CA VAL A 182 19.86 18.05 -7.79
C VAL A 182 20.58 19.38 -8.01
N PRO A 183 21.80 19.61 -7.49
CA PRO A 183 22.52 20.86 -7.73
C PRO A 183 22.85 21.09 -9.22
N ALA A 184 23.08 20.01 -9.98
CA ALA A 184 23.29 20.11 -11.42
C ALA A 184 22.04 20.54 -12.19
N HIS A 185 20.87 20.04 -11.79
CA HIS A 185 19.59 20.46 -12.35
C HIS A 185 19.28 21.93 -12.02
N GLU A 186 19.45 22.34 -10.75
CA GLU A 186 19.20 23.71 -10.29
C GLU A 186 20.08 24.72 -11.03
N GLN A 187 21.38 24.42 -11.18
CA GLN A 187 22.29 25.27 -11.94
C GLN A 187 21.78 25.56 -13.36
N ILE A 188 21.32 24.53 -14.07
CA ILE A 188 20.82 24.68 -15.44
C ILE A 188 19.49 25.43 -15.46
N ALA A 189 18.58 25.16 -14.51
CA ALA A 189 17.30 25.87 -14.40
C ALA A 189 17.49 27.39 -14.16
N GLU A 190 18.58 27.76 -13.48
CA GLU A 190 18.98 29.15 -13.23
C GLU A 190 19.83 29.76 -14.36
N GLY A 191 20.11 29.00 -15.43
CA GLY A 191 20.90 29.46 -16.59
C GLY A 191 22.42 29.43 -16.39
N GLY A 192 22.91 28.75 -15.35
CA GLY A 192 24.33 28.58 -15.06
C GLY A 192 25.02 27.51 -15.91
N TRP A 193 26.35 27.57 -15.98
CA TRP A 193 27.21 26.56 -16.61
C TRP A 193 28.59 26.50 -15.94
N ASP A 194 28.65 25.80 -14.81
CA ASP A 194 29.87 25.50 -14.05
C ASP A 194 29.94 23.99 -13.77
N ILE A 195 30.64 23.29 -14.66
CA ILE A 195 30.86 21.85 -14.59
C ILE A 195 31.69 21.48 -13.34
N GLY A 196 32.67 22.31 -12.98
CA GLY A 196 33.56 22.06 -11.84
C GLY A 196 32.79 22.07 -10.52
N ALA A 197 31.84 22.98 -10.37
CA ALA A 197 31.00 23.08 -9.18
C ALA A 197 30.18 21.82 -8.92
N VAL A 198 29.71 21.13 -9.96
CA VAL A 198 28.85 19.94 -9.82
C VAL A 198 29.66 18.64 -9.82
N CYS A 199 30.68 18.53 -10.68
CA CYS A 199 31.47 17.30 -10.82
C CYS A 199 32.34 17.00 -9.59
N LYS A 200 32.71 18.00 -8.78
CA LYS A 200 33.53 17.79 -7.57
C LYS A 200 32.92 16.78 -6.58
N ASN A 201 31.60 16.58 -6.63
CA ASN A 201 30.86 15.65 -5.77
C ASN A 201 30.02 14.62 -6.55
N ALA A 202 30.26 14.48 -7.86
CA ALA A 202 29.54 13.50 -8.69
C ALA A 202 30.38 12.23 -8.84
N TYR A 203 29.83 11.09 -8.44
CA TYR A 203 30.51 9.81 -8.46
C TYR A 203 29.69 8.76 -9.23
N ASP A 204 30.37 7.69 -9.63
CA ASP A 204 29.70 6.47 -10.07
C ASP A 204 29.29 5.61 -8.88
N LEU A 205 28.14 4.94 -8.99
CA LEU A 205 27.70 3.94 -8.02
C LEU A 205 28.53 2.65 -8.14
N GLU A 206 29.11 2.40 -9.31
CA GLU A 206 30.06 1.32 -9.54
C GLU A 206 31.21 1.38 -8.53
N GLY A 207 31.58 0.21 -8.01
CA GLY A 207 32.64 0.07 -7.03
C GLY A 207 32.33 0.68 -5.65
N LYS A 208 31.09 1.11 -5.36
CA LYS A 208 30.68 1.53 -4.01
C LYS A 208 30.16 0.35 -3.19
N THR A 209 30.21 0.47 -1.88
CA THR A 209 29.52 -0.45 -0.97
C THR A 209 28.15 0.11 -0.63
N VAL A 210 27.08 -0.69 -0.76
CA VAL A 210 25.70 -0.30 -0.41
C VAL A 210 25.23 -1.12 0.78
N GLY A 211 24.79 -0.43 1.83
CA GLY A 211 24.18 -1.04 3.02
C GLY A 211 22.67 -0.85 3.08
N ILE A 212 21.94 -1.90 3.45
CA ILE A 212 20.47 -1.90 3.55
C ILE A 212 20.07 -2.32 4.97
N VAL A 213 19.40 -1.43 5.69
CA VAL A 213 18.83 -1.75 7.01
C VAL A 213 17.42 -2.27 6.79
N GLY A 214 17.19 -3.55 7.07
CA GLY A 214 15.94 -4.26 6.82
C GLY A 214 15.91 -4.97 5.46
N ALA A 215 16.19 -6.28 5.46
CA ALA A 215 16.10 -7.15 4.28
C ALA A 215 14.68 -7.76 4.06
N GLY A 216 13.64 -6.96 4.32
CA GLY A 216 12.24 -7.33 4.06
C GLY A 216 11.89 -7.33 2.57
N ARG A 217 10.59 -7.26 2.25
CA ARG A 217 10.11 -7.28 0.86
C ARG A 217 10.72 -6.16 0.01
N ILE A 218 10.78 -4.94 0.54
CA ILE A 218 11.35 -3.77 -0.15
C ILE A 218 12.88 -3.90 -0.25
N GLY A 219 13.57 -4.13 0.88
CA GLY A 219 15.03 -4.23 0.89
C GLY A 219 15.55 -5.29 -0.08
N ARG A 220 14.86 -6.42 -0.21
CA ARG A 220 15.20 -7.47 -1.17
C ARG A 220 15.03 -7.02 -2.63
N LEU A 221 13.96 -6.29 -2.95
CA LEU A 221 13.75 -5.72 -4.28
C LEU A 221 14.76 -4.63 -4.63
N VAL A 222 15.24 -3.86 -3.65
CA VAL A 222 16.35 -2.90 -3.80
C VAL A 222 17.63 -3.65 -4.15
N MET A 223 17.97 -4.70 -3.41
CA MET A 223 19.14 -5.55 -3.68
C MET A 223 19.12 -6.13 -5.10
N GLU A 224 17.98 -6.65 -5.54
CA GLU A 224 17.82 -7.21 -6.89
C GLU A 224 18.09 -6.17 -7.99
N ARG A 225 17.59 -4.95 -7.82
CA ARG A 225 17.79 -3.84 -8.76
C ARG A 225 19.23 -3.35 -8.79
N LEU A 226 19.89 -3.30 -7.64
CA LEU A 226 21.27 -2.84 -7.52
C LEU A 226 22.30 -3.83 -8.08
N LYS A 227 21.92 -5.10 -8.31
CA LYS A 227 22.83 -6.15 -8.79
C LYS A 227 23.57 -5.80 -10.09
N ALA A 228 22.92 -5.08 -11.00
CA ALA A 228 23.48 -4.73 -12.30
C ALA A 228 24.41 -3.50 -12.28
N PHE A 229 24.57 -2.82 -11.15
CA PHE A 229 25.35 -1.59 -11.03
C PHE A 229 26.84 -1.82 -10.71
N ASN A 230 27.31 -3.08 -10.70
CA ASN A 230 28.70 -3.44 -10.40
C ASN A 230 29.22 -2.81 -9.09
N ILE A 231 28.38 -2.78 -8.06
CA ILE A 231 28.78 -2.31 -6.74
C ILE A 231 29.86 -3.24 -6.14
N GLU A 232 30.74 -2.72 -5.29
CA GLU A 232 31.81 -3.51 -4.67
C GLU A 232 31.25 -4.56 -3.71
N LYS A 233 30.35 -4.13 -2.82
CA LYS A 233 29.72 -4.98 -1.80
C LYS A 233 28.30 -4.54 -1.52
N MET A 234 27.44 -5.51 -1.25
CA MET A 234 26.10 -5.31 -0.75
C MET A 234 26.02 -5.89 0.67
N VAL A 235 25.64 -5.08 1.66
CA VAL A 235 25.49 -5.51 3.05
C VAL A 235 24.06 -5.25 3.51
N TYR A 236 23.52 -6.12 4.36
CA TYR A 236 22.21 -5.93 4.96
C TYR A 236 22.18 -6.34 6.42
N PHE A 237 21.32 -5.66 7.19
CA PHE A 237 21.14 -5.86 8.63
C PHE A 237 19.66 -6.09 8.95
#